data_AF-A0A9E1DXJ5-F1
#
_entry.id   AF-A0A9E1DXJ5-F1
#
_cell.length_a   1.000
_cell.length_b   1.000
_cell.length_c   1.000
_cell.angle_alpha   90.00
_cell.angle_beta   90.00
_cell.angle_gamma   90.00
#
_symmetry.space_group_name_H-M   'P 1'
#
loop_
_entity.id
_entity.type
_entity.pdbx_description
1 polymer ?
#
loop_
_entity_poly.entity_id
_entity_poly.type
_entity_poly.pdbx_seq_one_letter_code
_entity_poly.pdbx_strand_id
1 'polypeptide(L)'
;MTKEQVEEKFNGERAKMTPKQPCEVALWHILPCIRACLARELVEKDFTQQKVADILGITQAAVSQYIGEKRGNFRTKDNPAYQLIEELAEDLEKGAVNDISKRICQICSQVQNNPQLLRSCGVPDSKADRLNIC
;
A
#
# COMPACT_ATOMS: atom_id res chain seq x y z
N MET A 1 19.89 -38.22 3.18
CA MET A 1 19.13 -37.51 4.22
C MET A 1 17.75 -38.14 4.27
N THR A 2 17.28 -38.53 5.46
CA THR A 2 15.95 -39.14 5.63
C THR A 2 14.87 -38.07 5.57
N LYS A 3 13.62 -38.48 5.30
CA LYS A 3 12.48 -37.54 5.18
C LYS A 3 12.25 -36.76 6.48
N GLU A 4 12.47 -37.39 7.64
CA GLU A 4 12.35 -36.71 8.93
C GLU A 4 13.43 -35.61 9.11
N GLN A 5 14.65 -35.84 8.63
CA GLN A 5 15.74 -34.85 8.71
C GLN A 5 15.53 -33.64 7.79
N VAL A 6 14.73 -33.78 6.74
CA VAL A 6 14.33 -32.67 5.86
C VAL A 6 13.20 -31.86 6.50
N GLU A 7 12.21 -32.52 7.11
CA GLU A 7 11.08 -31.87 7.78
C GLU A 7 11.51 -31.07 9.03
N GLU A 8 12.45 -31.59 9.81
CA GLU A 8 12.96 -30.88 11.00
C GLU A 8 13.79 -29.63 10.63
N LYS A 9 14.58 -29.68 9.55
CA LYS A 9 15.27 -28.49 9.03
C LYS A 9 14.30 -27.45 8.49
N PHE A 10 13.27 -27.88 7.75
CA PHE A 10 12.24 -27.00 7.22
C PHE A 10 11.39 -26.32 8.31
N ASN A 11 11.15 -26.99 9.45
CA ASN A 11 10.38 -26.41 10.56
C ASN A 11 11.23 -25.53 11.50
N GLY A 12 12.53 -25.80 11.64
CA GLY A 12 13.44 -25.00 12.48
C GLY A 12 13.75 -23.60 11.92
N GLU A 13 13.74 -23.42 10.60
CA GLU A 13 14.06 -22.16 9.92
C GLU A 13 12.82 -21.28 9.62
N ARG A 14 11.60 -21.82 9.73
CA ARG A 14 10.34 -21.10 9.39
C ARG A 14 10.00 -19.90 10.27
N ALA A 15 10.59 -19.77 11.46
CA ALA A 15 10.29 -18.67 12.37
C ALA A 15 10.92 -17.33 11.93
N LYS A 16 11.86 -17.33 10.98
CA LYS A 16 12.54 -16.12 10.50
C LYS A 16 12.70 -16.18 8.99
N MET A 17 11.93 -15.35 8.30
CA MET A 17 12.05 -15.03 6.86
C MET A 17 11.36 -15.99 5.90
N THR A 18 10.04 -15.82 5.74
CA THR A 18 9.38 -16.17 4.47
C THR A 18 9.82 -15.15 3.42
N PRO A 19 10.51 -15.55 2.34
CA PRO A 19 10.71 -14.67 1.19
C PRO A 19 9.31 -14.33 0.65
N LYS A 20 8.89 -13.08 0.86
CA LYS A 20 7.65 -12.58 0.27
C LYS A 20 8.04 -12.15 -1.13
N GLN A 21 7.39 -12.71 -2.14
CA GLN A 21 7.60 -12.31 -3.52
C GLN A 21 7.39 -10.79 -3.63
N PRO A 22 8.06 -10.08 -4.57
CA PRO A 22 7.91 -8.64 -4.69
C PRO A 22 6.44 -8.19 -4.78
N CYS A 23 5.62 -8.93 -5.53
CA CYS A 23 4.18 -8.70 -5.66
C CYS A 23 3.43 -8.81 -4.33
N GLU A 24 3.79 -9.77 -3.48
CA GLU A 24 3.23 -9.90 -2.14
C GLU A 24 3.64 -8.70 -1.28
N VAL A 25 4.90 -8.27 -1.34
CA VAL A 25 5.35 -7.07 -0.59
C VAL A 25 4.51 -5.85 -0.98
N ALA A 26 4.27 -5.61 -2.26
CA ALA A 26 3.40 -4.51 -2.68
C ALA A 26 1.96 -4.66 -2.22
N LEU A 27 1.39 -5.88 -2.28
CA LEU A 27 0.03 -6.15 -1.83
C LEU A 27 -0.13 -5.91 -0.32
N TRP A 28 0.87 -6.28 0.48
CA TRP A 28 0.82 -6.19 1.94
C TRP A 28 1.21 -4.82 2.49
N HIS A 29 2.06 -4.06 1.78
CA HIS A 29 2.60 -2.79 2.28
C HIS A 29 2.19 -1.59 1.42
N ILE A 30 2.41 -1.64 0.11
CA ILE A 30 2.30 -0.48 -0.78
C ILE A 30 0.84 -0.14 -1.08
N LEU A 31 0.07 -1.11 -1.60
CA LEU A 31 -1.33 -0.87 -1.98
C LEU A 31 -2.21 -0.46 -0.79
N PRO A 32 -2.08 -1.08 0.41
CA PRO A 32 -2.81 -0.63 1.58
C PRO A 32 -2.41 0.78 2.02
N CYS A 33 -1.12 1.13 1.92
CA CYS A 33 -0.62 2.48 2.23
C CYS A 33 -1.24 3.53 1.31
N ILE A 34 -1.19 3.32 -0.01
CA ILE A 34 -1.76 4.25 -1.00
C ILE A 34 -3.27 4.42 -0.77
N ARG A 35 -4.01 3.31 -0.62
CA ARG A 35 -5.47 3.36 -0.41
C ARG A 35 -5.84 4.07 0.88
N ALA A 36 -5.09 3.87 1.95
CA ALA A 36 -5.38 4.49 3.24
C ALA A 36 -5.08 5.98 3.25
N CYS A 37 -3.99 6.42 2.60
CA CYS A 37 -3.72 7.83 2.40
C CYS A 37 -4.79 8.49 1.53
N LEU A 38 -5.14 7.89 0.39
CA LEU A 38 -6.19 8.41 -0.48
C LEU A 38 -7.56 8.49 0.23
N ALA A 39 -7.92 7.47 1.01
CA ALA A 39 -9.16 7.48 1.78
C ALA A 39 -9.20 8.63 2.80
N ARG A 40 -8.08 8.93 3.47
CA ARG A 40 -7.99 10.03 4.43
C ARG A 40 -8.07 11.39 3.75
N GLU A 41 -7.32 11.59 2.67
CA GLU A 41 -7.38 12.84 1.90
C GLU A 41 -8.79 13.14 1.38
N LEU A 42 -9.52 12.11 0.91
CA LEU A 42 -10.92 12.29 0.48
C LEU A 42 -11.85 12.66 1.66
N VAL A 43 -11.65 12.06 2.84
CA VAL A 43 -12.44 12.42 4.03
C VAL A 43 -12.08 13.82 4.55
N GLU A 44 -10.81 14.23 4.47
CA GLU A 44 -10.38 15.60 4.78
C GLU A 44 -11.01 16.63 3.82
N LYS A 45 -11.44 16.19 2.63
CA LYS A 45 -12.21 16.96 1.63
C LYS A 45 -13.74 16.81 1.76
N ASP A 46 -14.23 16.48 2.95
CA ASP A 46 -15.66 16.35 3.28
C ASP A 46 -16.42 15.22 2.56
N PHE A 47 -15.73 14.26 1.94
CA PHE A 47 -16.40 13.06 1.41
C PHE A 47 -16.85 12.16 2.58
N THR A 48 -18.09 11.66 2.50
CA THR A 48 -18.56 10.65 3.46
C THR A 48 -17.82 9.33 3.27
N GLN A 49 -17.63 8.56 4.35
CA GLN A 49 -16.96 7.25 4.26
C GLN A 49 -17.66 6.30 3.26
N GLN A 50 -18.98 6.41 3.12
CA GLN A 50 -19.73 5.65 2.11
C GLN A 50 -19.35 6.10 0.70
N LYS A 51 -19.27 7.41 0.43
CA LYS A 51 -18.86 7.91 -0.87
C LYS A 51 -17.43 7.49 -1.22
N VAL A 52 -16.52 7.54 -0.25
CA VAL A 52 -15.14 7.05 -0.43
C VAL A 52 -15.11 5.56 -0.74
N ALA A 53 -15.95 4.77 -0.07
CA ALA A 53 -16.07 3.33 -0.34
C ALA A 53 -16.52 3.06 -1.78
N ASP A 54 -17.50 3.82 -2.26
CA ASP A 54 -18.00 3.73 -3.64
C ASP A 54 -16.91 4.11 -4.65
N ILE A 55 -16.14 5.19 -4.40
CA ILE A 55 -15.03 5.64 -5.26
C ILE A 55 -13.91 4.60 -5.33
N LEU A 56 -13.53 4.01 -4.20
CA LEU A 56 -12.43 3.06 -4.10
C LEU A 56 -12.83 1.61 -4.44
N GLY A 57 -14.13 1.33 -4.60
CA GLY A 57 -14.65 0.00 -4.86
C GLY A 57 -14.42 -0.98 -3.70
N ILE A 58 -14.52 -0.50 -2.46
CA ILE A 58 -14.33 -1.28 -1.23
C ILE A 58 -15.50 -1.11 -0.28
N THR A 59 -15.50 -1.80 0.87
CA THR A 59 -16.55 -1.62 1.88
C THR A 59 -16.32 -0.36 2.71
N GLN A 60 -17.40 0.26 3.20
CA GLN A 60 -17.28 1.37 4.16
C GLN A 60 -16.53 0.96 5.42
N ALA A 61 -16.68 -0.31 5.86
CA ALA A 61 -15.88 -0.87 6.94
C ALA A 61 -14.37 -0.85 6.63
N ALA A 62 -13.95 -1.15 5.39
CA ALA A 62 -12.55 -1.05 5.00
C ALA A 62 -12.04 0.40 5.03
N VAL A 63 -12.86 1.36 4.59
CA VAL A 63 -12.56 2.79 4.70
C VAL A 63 -12.39 3.22 6.16
N SER A 64 -13.29 2.79 7.05
CA SER A 64 -13.19 3.06 8.49
C SER A 64 -11.87 2.53 9.07
N GLN A 65 -11.42 1.33 8.66
CA GLN A 65 -10.15 0.78 9.10
C GLN A 65 -8.93 1.55 8.58
N TYR A 66 -9.03 2.13 7.38
CA TYR A 66 -7.98 3.00 6.83
C TYR A 66 -7.87 4.33 7.59
N ILE A 67 -9.01 4.95 7.89
CA ILE A 67 -9.04 6.22 8.64
C ILE A 67 -8.55 6.03 10.07
N GLY A 68 -8.93 4.94 10.72
CA GLY A 68 -8.51 4.61 12.10
C GLY A 68 -7.06 4.16 12.25
N GLU A 69 -6.21 4.39 11.25
CA GLU A 69 -4.76 4.13 11.22
C GLU A 69 -4.31 2.69 11.52
N LYS A 70 -5.22 1.70 11.50
CA LYS A 70 -4.85 0.30 11.75
C LYS A 70 -4.05 -0.33 10.60
N ARG A 71 -4.07 0.27 9.40
CA ARG A 71 -3.40 -0.25 8.20
C ARG A 71 -2.90 0.88 7.31
N GLY A 72 -1.64 0.77 6.87
CA GLY A 72 -1.06 1.52 5.75
C GLY A 72 -0.97 3.03 6.01
N ASN A 73 0.20 3.51 6.43
CA ASN A 73 0.47 4.94 6.45
C ASN A 73 1.89 5.17 5.95
N PHE A 74 2.09 6.27 5.21
CA PHE A 74 3.43 6.79 5.03
C PHE A 74 3.92 7.29 6.40
N ARG A 75 5.22 7.12 6.67
CA ARG A 75 5.82 7.67 7.90
C ARG A 75 5.75 9.21 7.93
N THR A 76 5.68 9.84 6.77
CA THR A 76 5.61 11.30 6.58
C THR A 76 4.68 11.64 5.40
N LYS A 77 3.91 12.73 5.48
CA LYS A 77 3.19 13.31 4.33
C LYS A 77 4.16 14.02 3.34
N ASP A 78 5.32 14.45 3.81
CA ASP A 78 6.35 15.11 2.99
C ASP A 78 7.14 14.09 2.15
N ASN A 79 6.52 13.58 1.08
CA ASN A 79 7.20 12.75 0.09
C ASN A 79 6.51 12.79 -1.29
N PRO A 80 7.24 12.51 -2.39
CA PRO A 80 6.69 12.62 -3.75
C PRO A 80 5.47 11.72 -4.03
N ALA A 81 5.38 10.54 -3.42
CA ALA A 81 4.22 9.68 -3.61
C ALA A 81 2.97 10.20 -2.90
N TYR A 82 3.14 10.88 -1.76
CA TYR A 82 2.03 11.53 -1.06
C TYR A 82 1.46 12.68 -1.87
N GLN A 83 2.33 13.51 -2.48
CA GLN A 83 1.90 14.60 -3.36
C GLN A 83 1.02 14.10 -4.51
N LEU A 84 1.40 12.98 -5.14
CA LEU A 84 0.58 12.35 -6.20
C LEU A 84 -0.77 11.83 -5.68
N ILE A 85 -0.87 11.47 -4.40
CA ILE A 85 -2.12 11.05 -3.75
C ILE A 85 -3.01 12.26 -3.47
N GLU A 86 -2.44 13.36 -2.98
CA GLU A 86 -3.14 14.63 -2.79
C GLU A 86 -3.70 15.14 -4.13
N GLU A 87 -2.87 15.17 -5.18
CA GLU A 87 -3.29 15.51 -6.55
C GLU A 87 -4.43 14.60 -7.03
N LEU A 88 -4.33 13.29 -6.79
CA LEU A 88 -5.39 12.35 -7.14
C LEU A 88 -6.69 12.64 -6.37
N ALA A 89 -6.60 12.97 -5.09
CA ALA A 89 -7.76 13.32 -4.27
C ALA A 89 -8.44 14.60 -4.78
N GLU A 90 -7.65 15.62 -5.16
CA GLU A 90 -8.17 16.85 -5.80
C GLU A 90 -8.83 16.58 -7.15
N ASP A 91 -8.23 15.75 -7.99
CA ASP A 91 -8.80 15.41 -9.29
C ASP A 91 -10.12 14.64 -9.13
N LEU A 92 -10.21 13.76 -8.12
CA LEU A 92 -11.45 13.04 -7.77
C LEU A 92 -12.53 13.99 -7.28
N GLU A 93 -12.17 14.98 -6.45
CA GLU A 93 -13.07 16.03 -6.00
C GLU A 93 -13.66 16.84 -7.15
N LYS A 94 -12.82 17.16 -8.15
CA LYS A 94 -13.21 17.89 -9.37
C LYS A 94 -13.92 17.02 -10.42
N GLY A 95 -14.02 15.70 -10.20
CA GLY A 95 -14.58 14.75 -11.17
C GLY A 95 -13.72 14.58 -12.44
N ALA A 96 -12.42 14.86 -12.37
CA ALA A 96 -11.49 14.85 -13.51
C ALA A 96 -10.77 13.51 -13.72
N VAL A 97 -11.13 12.46 -12.97
CA VAL A 97 -10.47 11.14 -13.04
C VAL A 97 -11.36 10.13 -13.77
N ASN A 98 -10.89 9.69 -14.93
CA ASN A 98 -11.57 8.65 -15.73
C ASN A 98 -11.22 7.23 -15.26
N ASP A 99 -9.99 7.01 -14.78
CA ASP A 99 -9.51 5.69 -14.35
C ASP A 99 -8.63 5.82 -13.09
N ILE A 100 -9.26 5.56 -11.95
CA ILE A 100 -8.59 5.57 -10.64
C ILE A 100 -7.54 4.46 -10.53
N SER A 101 -7.78 3.30 -11.14
CA SER A 101 -6.87 2.15 -11.06
C SER A 101 -5.54 2.48 -11.74
N LYS A 102 -5.59 3.17 -12.88
CA LYS A 102 -4.40 3.65 -13.59
C LYS A 102 -3.59 4.66 -12.75
N ARG A 103 -4.25 5.63 -12.12
CA ARG A 103 -3.59 6.62 -11.24
C ARG A 103 -2.93 5.95 -10.03
N ILE A 104 -3.64 5.03 -9.36
CA ILE A 104 -3.09 4.23 -8.25
C ILE A 104 -1.90 3.39 -8.72
N CYS A 105 -1.96 2.79 -9.91
CA CYS A 105 -0.87 2.00 -10.47
C CYS A 105 0.39 2.87 -10.73
N GLN A 106 0.23 4.09 -11.24
CA GLN A 106 1.33 5.04 -11.43
C GLN A 106 2.00 5.39 -10.09
N ILE A 107 1.22 5.70 -9.05
CA ILE A 107 1.74 5.98 -7.71
C ILE A 107 2.48 4.75 -7.17
N CYS A 108 1.89 3.56 -7.31
CA CYS A 108 2.50 2.30 -6.89
C CYS A 108 3.86 2.06 -7.58
N SER A 109 3.97 2.32 -8.87
CA SER A 109 5.23 2.22 -9.62
C SER A 109 6.29 3.21 -9.13
N GLN A 110 5.90 4.45 -8.82
CA GLN A 110 6.83 5.44 -8.23
C GLN A 110 7.37 4.98 -6.88
N VAL A 111 6.50 4.44 -6.02
CA VAL A 111 6.91 3.88 -4.71
C VAL A 111 7.86 2.69 -4.88
N GLN A 112 7.55 1.76 -5.79
CA GLN A 112 8.35 0.55 -6.04
C GLN A 112 9.79 0.83 -6.49
N ASN A 113 10.00 1.96 -7.19
CA ASN A 113 11.30 2.37 -7.73
C ASN A 113 12.11 3.25 -6.77
N ASN A 114 11.60 3.53 -5.56
CA ASN A 114 12.23 4.41 -4.60
C ASN A 114 12.38 3.73 -3.21
N PRO A 115 13.60 3.36 -2.80
CA PRO A 115 13.90 2.75 -1.50
C PRO A 115 13.34 3.52 -0.30
N GLN A 116 13.42 4.85 -0.31
CA GLN A 116 12.94 5.68 0.79
C GLN A 116 11.41 5.62 0.90
N LEU A 117 10.71 5.62 -0.24
CA LEU A 117 9.25 5.49 -0.26
C LEU A 117 8.79 4.10 0.19
N LEU A 118 9.50 3.03 -0.19
CA LEU A 118 9.24 1.68 0.32
C LEU A 118 9.28 1.62 1.85
N ARG A 119 10.33 2.18 2.46
CA ARG A 119 10.46 2.27 3.93
C ARG A 119 9.36 3.11 4.56
N SER A 120 8.94 4.17 3.88
CA SER A 120 7.83 5.01 4.31
C SER A 120 6.50 4.25 4.30
N CYS A 121 6.26 3.36 3.32
CA CYS A 121 5.12 2.42 3.32
C CYS A 121 5.25 1.26 4.31
N GLY A 122 6.28 1.24 5.17
CA GLY A 122 6.51 0.19 6.16
C GLY A 122 7.05 -1.12 5.58
N VAL A 123 7.66 -1.08 4.39
CA VAL A 123 8.42 -2.23 3.87
C VAL A 123 9.67 -2.43 4.72
N PRO A 124 9.96 -3.65 5.21
CA PRO A 124 11.17 -3.93 5.98
C PRO A 124 12.44 -3.64 5.17
N ASP A 125 13.50 -3.18 5.83
CA ASP A 125 14.78 -2.83 5.18
C ASP A 125 15.37 -4.00 4.36
N SER A 126 15.17 -5.24 4.80
CA SER A 126 15.60 -6.44 4.05
C SER A 126 14.92 -6.64 2.71
N LYS A 127 13.90 -5.83 2.38
CA LYS A 127 13.11 -5.89 1.15
C LYS A 127 12.96 -4.52 0.46
N ALA A 128 13.68 -3.50 0.94
CA ALA A 128 13.48 -2.10 0.54
C ALA A 128 14.50 -1.57 -0.49
N ASP A 129 15.05 -2.43 -1.35
CA ASP A 129 16.03 -2.02 -2.38
C ASP A 129 15.35 -1.53 -3.67
N ARG A 130 14.61 -2.41 -4.34
CA ARG A 130 13.77 -2.07 -5.50
C ARG A 130 12.82 -3.23 -5.77
N LEU A 131 11.52 -2.97 -5.88
CA LEU A 131 10.55 -4.02 -6.18
C LEU A 131 10.21 -3.98 -7.68
N ASN A 132 10.69 -4.96 -8.44
CA ASN A 132 10.31 -5.11 -9.85
C ASN A 132 9.08 -6.02 -9.94
N ILE A 133 7.89 -5.43 -9.96
CA ILE A 133 6.61 -6.16 -10.01
C ILE A 133 5.98 -6.12 -11.42
N CYS A 134 6.42 -5.19 -12.26
CA CYS A 134 5.98 -4.99 -13.63
C CYS A 134 7.17 -4.60 -14.51
#